data_AF-A0A7H0G0S5-F1
#
_entry.id   AF-A0A7H0G0S5-F1
#
_cell.length_a   1.000
_cell.length_b   1.000
_cell.length_c   1.000
_cell.angle_alpha   90.00
_cell.angle_beta   90.00
_cell.angle_gamma   90.00
#
_symmetry.space_group_name_H-M   'P 1'
#
loop_
_entity.id
_entity.type
_entity.pdbx_description
1 polymer ?
#
loop_
_entity_poly.entity_id
_entity_poly.type
_entity_poly.pdbx_seq_one_letter_code
_entity_poly.pdbx_strand_id
1 'polypeptide(L)'
;MDTLLHLIATYGLLVVFVSVFLDQGGVPIPAYPPIIVTTAVAVDAGHGWWPVLVVATLAAILADWLWFLGGRRIGARLVRLMCRLSLSPDSCVRTTRGIYARWGAGSLTVAKFFPGFAAVATTLAGETGTSTRRFLLFDGIGALLWAGVAVALGAVFHRAVDRVLAQLEQLGHYAIPVLLGLVAAFIAWKWLRRRHFLQQLRMARISVDELHRLLEGDPPPLLLDVRAPEQRAASGWIPGAVFAHAPGDMDIPVRDEVIVYCDCPNEVSAAVLARELQRRGFRRVRPLAGGFDAWQASGRQVDRLPA
;
A
#
# COMPACT_ATOMS: atom_id res chain seq x y z
N MET A 1 2.73 -2.91 -44.41
CA MET A 1 3.69 -2.24 -43.52
C MET A 1 3.11 -0.92 -43.01
N ASP A 2 2.56 -0.08 -43.89
CA ASP A 2 2.00 1.25 -43.53
C ASP A 2 0.80 1.19 -42.57
N THR A 3 -0.06 0.17 -42.68
CA THR A 3 -1.22 -0.01 -41.78
C THR A 3 -0.79 -0.34 -40.35
N LEU A 4 0.27 -1.15 -40.18
CA LEU A 4 0.86 -1.48 -38.87
C LEU A 4 1.57 -0.28 -38.26
N LEU A 5 2.30 0.50 -39.08
CA LEU A 5 2.96 1.73 -38.64
C LEU A 5 1.95 2.81 -38.23
N HIS A 6 0.83 2.96 -38.95
CA HIS A 6 -0.24 3.86 -38.57
C HIS A 6 -0.98 3.40 -37.29
N LEU A 7 -1.13 2.08 -37.12
CA LEU A 7 -1.68 1.49 -35.89
C LEU A 7 -0.74 1.70 -34.70
N ILE A 8 0.58 1.58 -34.87
CA ILE A 8 1.53 1.76 -33.78
C ILE A 8 1.73 3.24 -33.43
N ALA A 9 1.75 4.13 -34.42
CA ALA A 9 1.81 5.57 -34.18
C ALA A 9 0.55 6.09 -33.46
N THR A 10 -0.63 5.55 -33.78
CA THR A 10 -1.91 5.99 -33.21
C THR A 10 -2.28 5.25 -31.91
N TYR A 11 -2.13 3.92 -31.88
CA TYR A 11 -2.50 3.08 -30.74
C TYR A 11 -1.33 2.81 -29.79
N GLY A 12 -0.07 2.89 -30.22
CA GLY A 12 1.09 2.68 -29.34
C GLY A 12 1.17 3.76 -28.25
N LEU A 13 0.99 5.03 -28.61
CA LEU A 13 0.89 6.12 -27.64
C LEU A 13 -0.32 5.96 -26.72
N LEU A 14 -1.46 5.52 -27.24
CA LEU A 14 -2.66 5.26 -26.43
C LEU A 14 -2.43 4.11 -25.44
N VAL A 15 -1.80 3.02 -25.86
CA VAL A 15 -1.45 1.88 -25.01
C VAL A 15 -0.47 2.31 -23.93
N VAL A 16 0.53 3.14 -24.27
CA VAL A 16 1.44 3.75 -23.28
C VAL A 16 0.67 4.60 -22.29
N PHE A 17 -0.21 5.48 -22.76
CA PHE A 17 -1.02 6.34 -21.89
C PHE A 17 -1.87 5.52 -20.92
N VAL A 18 -2.65 4.55 -21.43
CA VAL A 18 -3.56 3.74 -20.62
C VAL A 18 -2.80 2.85 -19.65
N SER A 19 -1.73 2.19 -20.10
CA SER A 19 -0.93 1.31 -19.22
C SER A 19 -0.27 2.09 -18.09
N VAL A 20 0.32 3.25 -18.37
CA VAL A 20 0.92 4.12 -17.34
C VAL A 20 -0.16 4.66 -16.41
N PHE A 21 -1.28 5.15 -16.95
CA PHE A 21 -2.38 5.68 -16.13
C PHE A 21 -2.95 4.63 -15.18
N LEU A 22 -3.12 3.38 -15.63
CA LEU A 22 -3.61 2.29 -14.80
C LEU A 22 -2.57 1.84 -13.76
N ASP A 23 -1.30 1.71 -14.16
CA ASP A 23 -0.19 1.35 -13.26
C ASP A 23 -0.05 2.36 -12.11
N GLN A 24 0.10 3.63 -12.45
CA GLN A 24 0.18 4.73 -11.49
C GLN A 24 -1.15 4.94 -10.73
N GLY A 25 -2.28 4.56 -11.36
CA GLY A 25 -3.60 4.49 -10.75
C GLY A 25 -3.78 3.37 -9.73
N GLY A 26 -2.76 2.53 -9.51
CA GLY A 26 -2.73 1.48 -8.48
C GLY A 26 -3.16 0.09 -8.97
N VAL A 27 -3.38 -0.09 -10.28
CA VAL A 27 -3.62 -1.39 -10.89
C VAL A 27 -2.25 -2.04 -11.15
N PRO A 28 -2.00 -3.31 -10.76
CA PRO A 28 -0.68 -3.94 -10.89
C PRO A 28 -0.39 -4.37 -12.35
N ILE A 29 -0.28 -3.41 -13.26
CA ILE A 29 0.04 -3.61 -14.68
C ILE A 29 1.45 -3.05 -14.93
N PRO A 30 2.41 -3.82 -15.45
CA PRO A 30 3.74 -3.30 -15.71
C PRO A 30 3.70 -2.27 -16.87
N ALA A 31 3.96 -0.99 -16.58
CA ALA A 31 3.96 0.07 -17.59
C ALA A 31 5.27 0.19 -18.40
N TYR A 32 6.40 -0.36 -17.91
CA TYR A 32 7.69 -0.32 -18.61
C TYR A 32 7.68 -1.02 -19.97
N PRO A 33 7.15 -2.26 -20.12
CA PRO A 33 7.21 -2.97 -21.40
C PRO A 33 6.50 -2.23 -22.54
N PRO A 34 5.27 -1.69 -22.38
CA PRO A 34 4.64 -0.85 -23.40
C PRO A 34 5.48 0.38 -23.80
N ILE A 35 6.11 1.07 -22.85
CA ILE A 35 6.96 2.23 -23.13
C ILE A 35 8.19 1.81 -23.93
N ILE A 36 8.89 0.75 -23.51
CA ILE A 36 10.10 0.24 -24.14
C ILE A 36 9.80 -0.20 -25.58
N VAL A 37 8.76 -1.01 -25.79
CA VAL A 37 8.37 -1.53 -27.11
C VAL A 37 7.95 -0.39 -28.03
N THR A 38 7.06 0.50 -27.57
CA THR A 38 6.60 1.63 -28.39
C THR A 38 7.75 2.56 -28.76
N THR A 39 8.70 2.78 -27.84
CA THR A 39 9.90 3.58 -28.12
C THR A 39 10.83 2.89 -29.12
N ALA A 40 11.12 1.60 -28.93
CA ALA A 40 12.00 0.83 -29.80
C ALA A 40 11.49 0.84 -31.25
N VAL A 41 10.19 0.56 -31.43
CA VAL A 41 9.56 0.56 -32.75
C VAL A 41 9.51 1.96 -33.37
N ALA A 42 9.26 3.01 -32.57
CA ALA A 42 9.28 4.38 -33.07
C ALA A 42 10.67 4.77 -33.58
N VAL A 43 11.73 4.43 -32.83
CA VAL A 43 13.12 4.72 -33.21
C VAL A 43 13.53 3.93 -34.45
N ASP A 44 13.16 2.65 -34.55
CA ASP A 44 13.48 1.80 -35.71
C ASP A 44 12.79 2.30 -36.99
N ALA A 45 11.56 2.82 -36.85
CA ALA A 45 10.83 3.48 -37.93
C ALA A 45 11.31 4.93 -38.23
N GLY A 46 12.41 5.38 -37.62
CA GLY A 46 12.97 6.73 -37.84
C GLY A 46 12.17 7.88 -37.20
N HIS A 47 11.20 7.58 -36.35
CA HIS A 47 10.43 8.60 -35.61
C HIS A 47 11.16 9.00 -34.32
N GLY A 48 10.83 10.18 -33.79
CA GLY A 48 11.38 10.64 -32.52
C GLY A 48 10.82 9.88 -31.31
N TRP A 49 11.63 9.66 -30.28
CA TRP A 49 11.25 9.03 -29.01
C TRP A 49 10.45 9.94 -28.07
N TRP A 50 10.52 11.26 -28.30
CA TRP A 50 9.95 12.27 -27.40
C TRP A 50 8.42 12.20 -27.20
N PRO A 51 7.58 11.79 -28.18
CA PRO A 51 6.13 11.70 -27.96
C PRO A 51 5.80 10.63 -26.91
N VAL A 52 6.53 9.52 -26.90
CA VAL A 52 6.35 8.45 -25.90
C VAL A 52 6.69 8.98 -24.51
N LEU A 53 7.78 9.73 -24.37
CA LEU A 53 8.17 10.35 -23.10
C LEU A 53 7.11 11.32 -22.59
N VAL A 54 6.61 12.21 -23.45
CA VAL A 54 5.59 13.20 -23.09
C VAL A 54 4.30 12.51 -22.66
N VAL A 55 3.81 11.55 -23.45
CA VAL A 55 2.57 10.82 -23.16
C VAL A 55 2.67 10.02 -21.86
N ALA A 56 3.76 9.28 -21.65
CA ALA A 56 3.98 8.54 -20.42
C ALA A 56 4.06 9.48 -19.20
N THR A 57 4.77 10.60 -19.32
CA THR A 57 4.90 11.58 -18.23
C THR A 57 3.54 12.21 -17.89
N LEU A 58 2.75 12.61 -18.89
CA LEU A 58 1.43 13.18 -18.68
C LEU A 58 0.44 12.18 -18.07
N ALA A 59 0.46 10.93 -18.51
CA ALA A 59 -0.36 9.86 -17.94
C ALA A 59 -0.05 9.64 -16.45
N ALA A 60 1.24 9.60 -16.10
CA ALA A 60 1.70 9.45 -14.72
C ALA A 60 1.27 10.65 -13.85
N ILE A 61 1.54 11.88 -14.30
CA ILE A 61 1.12 13.10 -13.58
C ILE A 61 -0.39 13.13 -13.38
N LEU A 62 -1.18 12.74 -14.39
CA LEU A 62 -2.64 12.74 -14.29
C LEU A 62 -3.12 11.74 -13.22
N ALA A 63 -2.58 10.52 -13.21
CA ALA A 63 -2.91 9.52 -12.20
C ALA A 63 -2.50 9.98 -10.79
N ASP A 64 -1.28 10.50 -10.63
CA ASP A 64 -0.77 11.01 -9.36
C ASP A 64 -1.55 12.23 -8.87
N TRP A 65 -2.03 13.07 -9.78
CA TRP A 65 -2.88 14.22 -9.44
C TRP A 65 -4.23 13.78 -8.86
N LEU A 66 -4.81 12.67 -9.32
CA LEU A 66 -6.01 12.09 -8.73
C LEU A 66 -5.74 11.59 -7.29
N TRP A 67 -4.61 10.93 -7.06
CA TRP A 67 -4.18 10.52 -5.72
C TRP A 67 -3.96 11.72 -4.78
N PHE A 68 -3.26 12.74 -5.27
CA PHE A 68 -3.01 13.98 -4.55
C PHE A 68 -4.29 14.72 -4.17
N LEU A 69 -5.23 14.85 -5.11
CA LEU A 69 -6.53 15.48 -4.87
C LEU A 69 -7.38 14.65 -3.89
N GLY A 70 -7.33 13.32 -4.02
CA GLY A 70 -7.92 12.40 -3.05
C GLY A 70 -7.35 12.59 -1.65
N GLY A 71 -6.02 12.68 -1.54
CA GLY A 71 -5.32 12.98 -0.29
C GLY A 71 -5.71 14.32 0.31
N ARG A 72 -5.91 15.36 -0.53
CA ARG A 72 -6.32 16.69 -0.06
C ARG A 72 -7.79 16.76 0.36
N ARG A 73 -8.71 16.09 -0.34
CA ARG A 73 -10.16 16.15 -0.07
C ARG A 73 -10.61 15.15 0.99
N ILE A 74 -10.07 13.94 0.95
CA ILE A 74 -10.48 12.81 1.81
C ILE A 74 -9.52 12.68 3.02
N GLY A 75 -8.31 13.23 2.92
CA GLY A 75 -7.35 13.31 4.01
C GLY A 75 -6.88 11.94 4.51
N ALA A 76 -6.64 11.86 5.81
CA ALA A 76 -6.19 10.66 6.51
C ALA A 76 -7.09 9.42 6.27
N ARG A 77 -8.36 9.60 5.88
CA ARG A 77 -9.28 8.48 5.60
C ARG A 77 -8.88 7.69 4.35
N LEU A 78 -8.37 8.36 3.31
CA LEU A 78 -7.90 7.69 2.08
C LEU A 78 -6.58 6.95 2.34
N VAL A 79 -5.67 7.59 3.07
CA VAL A 79 -4.40 6.96 3.49
C VAL A 79 -4.67 5.72 4.33
N ARG A 80 -5.62 5.79 5.27
CA ARG A 80 -6.06 4.61 6.05
C ARG A 80 -6.67 3.52 5.18
N LEU A 81 -7.50 3.85 4.19
CA LEU A 81 -8.09 2.86 3.27
C LEU A 81 -7.01 2.12 2.46
N MET A 82 -6.05 2.87 1.89
CA MET A 82 -4.92 2.30 1.16
C MET A 82 -4.05 1.43 2.08
N CYS A 83 -3.79 1.87 3.31
CA CYS A 83 -3.01 1.12 4.28
C CYS A 83 -3.76 -0.11 4.82
N ARG A 84 -5.10 -0.10 4.85
CA ARG A 84 -5.95 -1.24 5.22
C ARG A 84 -5.96 -2.33 4.13
N LEU A 85 -5.77 -1.94 2.87
CA LEU A 85 -5.58 -2.83 1.72
C LEU A 85 -4.13 -3.33 1.62
N SER A 86 -3.17 -2.58 2.17
CA SER A 86 -1.76 -2.97 2.24
C SER A 86 -1.49 -3.98 3.38
N LEU A 87 -0.58 -4.93 3.13
CA LEU A 87 -0.38 -6.14 3.94
C LEU A 87 0.27 -5.86 5.32
N SER A 88 0.73 -4.63 5.58
CA SER A 88 1.28 -4.18 6.86
C SER A 88 0.90 -2.71 7.13
N PRO A 89 -0.30 -2.45 7.66
CA PRO A 89 -0.83 -1.09 7.84
C PRO A 89 0.11 -0.18 8.66
N ASP A 90 0.70 -0.71 9.74
CA ASP A 90 1.50 0.07 10.67
C ASP A 90 2.90 0.44 10.13
N SER A 91 3.52 -0.44 9.34
CA SER A 91 4.82 -0.14 8.70
C SER A 91 4.66 0.72 7.45
N CYS A 92 3.56 0.56 6.70
CA CYS A 92 3.26 1.34 5.52
C CYS A 92 3.06 2.82 5.87
N VAL A 93 2.30 3.10 6.93
CA VAL A 93 2.07 4.46 7.43
C VAL A 93 3.33 5.04 8.06
N ARG A 94 4.02 4.32 8.95
CA ARG A 94 5.13 4.88 9.73
C ARG A 94 6.40 5.11 8.90
N THR A 95 6.77 4.17 8.03
CA THR A 95 7.95 4.33 7.17
C THR A 95 7.72 5.41 6.12
N THR A 96 6.54 5.45 5.49
CA THR A 96 6.23 6.44 4.45
C THR A 96 6.01 7.83 5.04
N ARG A 97 5.29 7.96 6.16
CA ARG A 97 5.16 9.24 6.89
C ARG A 97 6.52 9.73 7.40
N GLY A 98 7.38 8.85 7.91
CA GLY A 98 8.72 9.23 8.37
C GLY A 98 9.63 9.73 7.26
N ILE A 99 9.60 9.08 6.08
CA ILE A 99 10.36 9.54 4.90
C ILE A 99 9.81 10.87 4.40
N TYR A 100 8.48 11.01 4.26
CA TYR A 100 7.88 12.26 3.82
C TYR A 100 8.04 13.38 4.85
N ALA A 101 8.02 13.09 6.15
CA ALA A 101 8.30 14.08 7.20
C ALA A 101 9.74 14.61 7.14
N ARG A 102 10.70 13.77 6.73
CA ARG A 102 12.11 14.16 6.58
C ARG A 102 12.41 14.87 5.25
N TRP A 103 11.85 14.39 4.15
CA TRP A 103 12.22 14.81 2.79
C TRP A 103 11.15 15.64 2.08
N GLY A 104 9.93 15.72 2.64
CA GLY A 104 8.81 16.48 2.11
C GLY A 104 8.46 16.10 0.66
N ALA A 105 8.00 17.09 -0.09
CA ALA A 105 7.64 16.94 -1.50
C ALA A 105 8.83 16.48 -2.39
N GLY A 106 10.07 16.69 -1.96
CA GLY A 106 11.26 16.22 -2.69
C GLY A 106 11.36 14.70 -2.78
N SER A 107 10.74 13.97 -1.84
CA SER A 107 10.67 12.51 -1.89
C SER A 107 9.91 11.98 -3.12
N LEU A 108 8.99 12.77 -3.70
CA LEU A 108 8.17 12.39 -4.85
C LEU A 108 9.01 12.11 -6.10
N THR A 109 10.18 12.76 -6.23
CA THR A 109 11.07 12.59 -7.38
C THR A 109 11.65 11.18 -7.47
N VAL A 110 11.91 10.54 -6.33
CA VAL A 110 12.44 9.16 -6.27
C VAL A 110 11.35 8.14 -5.98
N ALA A 111 10.15 8.58 -5.59
CA ALA A 111 9.13 7.68 -5.06
C ALA A 111 8.63 6.66 -6.10
N LYS A 112 8.60 7.04 -7.37
CA LYS A 112 8.14 6.23 -8.50
C LYS A 112 9.00 4.99 -8.80
N PHE A 113 10.26 4.97 -8.35
CA PHE A 113 11.15 3.82 -8.52
C PHE A 113 10.89 2.70 -7.51
N PHE A 114 10.09 2.96 -6.47
CA PHE A 114 9.80 2.01 -5.41
C PHE A 114 8.32 1.60 -5.43
N PRO A 115 8.00 0.34 -5.82
CA PRO A 115 6.62 -0.14 -5.88
C PRO A 115 5.86 0.07 -4.57
N GLY A 116 4.67 0.65 -4.65
CA GLY A 116 3.79 0.91 -3.50
C GLY A 116 4.13 2.17 -2.68
N PHE A 117 5.33 2.76 -2.83
CA PHE A 117 5.71 3.98 -2.13
C PHE A 117 5.18 5.24 -2.84
N ALA A 118 5.15 5.25 -4.18
CA ALA A 118 4.68 6.37 -5.00
C ALA A 118 3.27 6.83 -4.63
N ALA A 119 2.28 5.93 -4.70
CA ALA A 119 0.87 6.26 -4.45
C ALA A 119 0.60 6.73 -3.00
N VAL A 120 1.34 6.20 -2.03
CA VAL A 120 1.23 6.62 -0.63
C VAL A 120 1.87 7.99 -0.43
N ALA A 121 3.04 8.25 -1.02
CA ALA A 121 3.73 9.54 -0.95
C ALA A 121 2.93 10.66 -1.63
N THR A 122 2.34 10.43 -2.80
CA THR A 122 1.49 11.41 -3.51
C THR A 122 0.20 11.71 -2.74
N THR A 123 -0.43 10.69 -2.16
CA THR A 123 -1.61 10.88 -1.30
C THR A 123 -1.26 11.67 -0.03
N LEU A 124 -0.13 11.35 0.62
CA LEU A 124 0.34 12.05 1.81
C LEU A 124 0.74 13.51 1.52
N ALA A 125 1.28 13.78 0.33
CA ALA A 125 1.53 15.16 -0.12
C ALA A 125 0.23 15.99 -0.17
N GLY A 126 -0.87 15.36 -0.58
CA GLY A 126 -2.21 15.95 -0.56
C GLY A 126 -2.72 16.20 0.86
N GLU A 127 -2.62 15.18 1.74
CA GLU A 127 -3.05 15.24 3.15
C GLU A 127 -2.32 16.34 3.92
N THR A 128 -1.02 16.48 3.71
CA THR A 128 -0.16 17.45 4.39
C THR A 128 -0.30 18.88 3.87
N GLY A 129 -1.21 19.13 2.91
CA GLY A 129 -1.46 20.47 2.38
C GLY A 129 -0.33 21.00 1.49
N THR A 130 0.48 20.13 0.89
CA THR A 130 1.51 20.54 -0.08
C THR A 130 0.85 21.33 -1.21
N SER A 131 1.42 22.49 -1.61
CA SER A 131 0.82 23.31 -2.67
C SER A 131 0.82 22.58 -4.02
N THR A 132 -0.23 22.76 -4.83
CA THR A 132 -0.37 22.04 -6.12
C THR A 132 0.83 22.29 -7.04
N ARG A 133 1.41 23.49 -7.02
CA ARG A 133 2.58 23.83 -7.83
C ARG A 133 3.83 23.05 -7.40
N ARG A 134 4.10 22.94 -6.09
CA ARG A 134 5.23 22.17 -5.58
C ARG A 134 5.06 20.68 -5.85
N PHE A 135 3.84 20.17 -5.67
CA PHE A 135 3.51 18.80 -6.01
C PHE A 135 3.81 18.50 -7.48
N LEU A 136 3.20 19.24 -8.42
CA LEU A 136 3.39 19.02 -9.86
C LEU A 136 4.86 19.15 -10.29
N LEU A 137 5.63 20.04 -9.66
CA LEU A 137 7.06 20.19 -9.95
C LEU A 137 7.85 18.93 -9.57
N PHE A 138 7.80 18.51 -8.30
CA PHE A 138 8.60 17.36 -7.83
C PHE A 138 8.10 16.03 -8.40
N ASP A 139 6.77 15.88 -8.49
CA ASP A 139 6.13 14.71 -9.06
C ASP A 139 6.39 14.59 -10.56
N GLY A 140 6.34 15.72 -11.28
CA GLY A 140 6.63 15.80 -12.71
C GLY A 140 8.10 15.50 -13.03
N ILE A 141 9.05 16.01 -12.22
CA ILE A 141 10.47 15.63 -12.35
C ILE A 141 10.62 14.12 -12.14
N GLY A 142 9.97 13.55 -11.11
CA GLY A 142 10.00 12.11 -10.88
C GLY A 142 9.41 11.31 -12.03
N ALA A 143 8.26 11.75 -12.58
CA ALA A 143 7.58 11.11 -13.70
C ALA A 143 8.46 11.13 -14.97
N LEU A 144 9.10 12.27 -15.24
CA LEU A 144 9.99 12.45 -16.38
C LEU A 144 11.24 11.56 -16.26
N LEU A 145 11.87 11.50 -15.10
CA LEU A 145 13.04 10.65 -14.87
C LEU A 145 12.69 9.17 -15.00
N TRP A 146 11.58 8.76 -14.37
CA TRP A 146 11.09 7.38 -14.40
C TRP A 146 10.74 6.92 -15.82
N ALA A 147 9.94 7.71 -16.54
CA ALA A 147 9.58 7.42 -17.94
C ALA A 147 10.81 7.52 -18.85
N GLY A 148 11.71 8.47 -18.58
CA GLY A 148 12.96 8.66 -19.29
C GLY A 148 13.86 7.43 -19.26
N VAL A 149 13.95 6.73 -18.12
CA VAL A 149 14.69 5.45 -18.04
C VAL A 149 14.08 4.40 -18.98
N ALA A 150 12.76 4.24 -19.00
CA ALA A 150 12.09 3.28 -19.87
C ALA A 150 12.26 3.63 -21.36
N VAL A 151 12.11 4.90 -21.72
CA VAL A 151 12.30 5.41 -23.08
C VAL A 151 13.76 5.24 -23.51
N ALA A 152 14.73 5.57 -22.65
CA ALA A 152 16.15 5.39 -22.95
C ALA A 152 16.48 3.91 -23.19
N LEU A 153 15.93 2.99 -22.40
CA LEU A 153 16.09 1.56 -22.63
C LEU A 153 15.53 1.14 -23.99
N GLY A 154 14.32 1.58 -24.35
CA GLY A 154 13.73 1.30 -25.66
C GLY A 154 14.53 1.88 -26.82
N ALA A 155 15.01 3.11 -26.68
CA ALA A 155 15.77 3.79 -27.73
C ALA A 155 17.18 3.20 -27.93
N VAL A 156 17.89 2.85 -26.84
CA VAL A 156 19.26 2.31 -26.91
C VAL A 156 19.26 0.83 -27.31
N PHE A 157 18.32 0.04 -26.78
CA PHE A 157 18.28 -1.41 -26.99
C PHE A 157 17.24 -1.83 -28.05
N HIS A 158 16.81 -0.93 -28.94
CA HIS A 158 15.76 -1.20 -29.92
C HIS A 158 16.00 -2.48 -30.74
N ARG A 159 17.22 -2.70 -31.25
CA ARG A 159 17.59 -3.92 -32.00
C ARG A 159 17.52 -5.23 -31.20
N ALA A 160 17.67 -5.16 -29.88
CA ALA A 160 17.48 -6.32 -29.01
C ALA A 160 16.00 -6.57 -28.74
N VAL A 161 15.22 -5.49 -28.58
CA VAL A 161 13.76 -5.54 -28.46
C VAL A 161 13.14 -6.15 -29.73
N ASP A 162 13.60 -5.76 -30.93
CA ASP A 162 13.11 -6.31 -32.20
C ASP A 162 13.39 -7.82 -32.34
N ARG A 163 14.55 -8.29 -31.88
CA ARG A 163 14.88 -9.73 -31.84
C ARG A 163 13.98 -10.50 -30.88
N VAL A 164 13.68 -9.92 -29.71
CA VAL A 164 12.76 -10.51 -28.73
C VAL A 164 11.32 -10.49 -29.24
N LEU A 165 10.89 -9.42 -29.91
CA LEU A 165 9.57 -9.31 -30.54
C LEU A 165 9.40 -10.32 -31.68
N ALA A 166 10.41 -10.50 -32.54
CA ALA A 166 10.39 -11.51 -33.59
C ALA A 166 10.32 -12.94 -33.04
N GLN A 167 10.97 -13.22 -31.91
CA GLN A 167 10.82 -14.50 -31.21
C GLN A 167 9.46 -14.63 -30.52
N LEU A 168 8.92 -13.54 -29.98
CA LEU A 168 7.59 -13.49 -29.38
C LEU A 168 6.46 -13.67 -30.39
N GLU A 169 6.61 -13.26 -31.66
CA GLU A 169 5.63 -13.59 -32.71
C GLU A 169 5.56 -15.10 -32.96
N GLN A 170 6.69 -15.80 -32.92
CA GLN A 170 6.74 -17.26 -33.04
C GLN A 170 6.20 -17.97 -31.79
N LEU A 171 6.36 -17.37 -30.61
CA LEU A 171 5.85 -17.83 -29.32
C LEU A 171 4.51 -17.20 -28.92
N GLY A 172 3.86 -16.44 -29.82
CA GLY A 172 2.79 -15.50 -29.47
C GLY A 172 1.57 -16.19 -28.85
N HIS A 173 1.33 -17.44 -29.23
CA HIS A 173 0.27 -18.25 -28.67
C HIS A 173 0.55 -18.71 -27.23
N TYR A 174 1.81 -18.71 -26.78
CA TYR A 174 2.22 -19.04 -25.40
C TYR A 174 2.50 -17.79 -24.55
N ALA A 175 2.83 -16.66 -25.15
CA ALA A 175 3.18 -15.43 -24.42
C ALA A 175 2.04 -14.92 -23.52
N ILE A 176 0.80 -14.89 -24.03
CA ILE A 176 -0.38 -14.46 -23.27
C ILE A 176 -0.71 -15.46 -22.13
N PRO A 177 -0.77 -16.79 -22.35
CA PRO A 177 -0.94 -17.77 -21.28
C PRO A 177 0.15 -17.71 -20.21
N VAL A 178 1.41 -17.50 -20.59
CA VAL A 178 2.54 -17.38 -19.65
C VAL A 178 2.40 -16.12 -18.81
N LEU A 179 2.08 -14.97 -19.41
CA LEU A 179 1.85 -13.73 -18.66
C LEU A 179 0.67 -13.87 -17.70
N LEU A 180 -0.46 -14.43 -18.16
CA LEU A 180 -1.62 -14.70 -17.31
C LEU A 180 -1.26 -15.70 -16.20
N GLY A 181 -0.46 -16.72 -16.52
CA GLY A 181 0.05 -17.70 -15.55
C GLY A 181 0.94 -17.06 -14.49
N LEU A 182 1.84 -16.15 -14.87
CA LEU A 182 2.70 -15.41 -13.94
C LEU A 182 1.90 -14.45 -13.05
N VAL A 183 0.92 -13.74 -13.62
CA VAL A 183 0.01 -12.86 -12.85
C VAL A 183 -0.84 -13.70 -11.89
N ALA A 184 -1.42 -14.80 -12.36
CA ALA A 184 -2.19 -15.72 -11.52
C ALA A 184 -1.32 -16.35 -10.42
N ALA A 185 -0.09 -16.75 -10.73
CA ALA A 185 0.87 -17.30 -9.77
C ALA A 185 1.29 -16.24 -8.74
N PHE A 186 1.51 -14.99 -9.15
CA PHE A 186 1.80 -13.89 -8.24
C PHE A 186 0.63 -13.60 -7.31
N ILE A 187 -0.60 -13.52 -7.84
CA ILE A 187 -1.82 -13.34 -7.05
C ILE A 187 -2.00 -14.53 -6.09
N ALA A 188 -1.83 -15.77 -6.57
CA ALA A 188 -1.95 -16.98 -5.78
C ALA A 188 -0.89 -17.05 -4.68
N TRP A 189 0.37 -16.76 -4.99
CA TRP A 189 1.46 -16.69 -4.02
C TRP A 189 1.18 -15.65 -2.94
N LYS A 190 0.74 -14.45 -3.32
CA LYS A 190 0.36 -13.38 -2.39
C LYS A 190 -0.83 -13.82 -1.52
N TRP A 191 -1.79 -14.52 -2.10
CA TRP A 191 -2.96 -15.02 -1.39
C TRP A 191 -2.62 -16.17 -0.44
N LEU A 192 -1.77 -17.11 -0.85
CA LEU A 192 -1.28 -18.21 -0.02
C LEU A 192 -0.44 -17.69 1.14
N ARG A 193 0.47 -16.75 0.89
CA ARG A 193 1.28 -16.10 1.93
C ARG A 193 0.38 -15.36 2.92
N ARG A 194 -0.67 -14.68 2.44
CA ARG A 194 -1.69 -14.03 3.29
C ARG A 194 -2.47 -15.05 4.12
N ARG A 195 -2.91 -16.15 3.51
CA ARG A 195 -3.62 -17.23 4.21
C ARG A 195 -2.75 -17.85 5.29
N HIS A 196 -1.49 -18.15 4.99
CA HIS A 196 -0.56 -18.73 5.93
C HIS A 196 -0.29 -17.78 7.12
N PHE A 197 -0.08 -16.49 6.85
CA PHE A 197 0.07 -15.49 7.90
C PHE A 197 -1.18 -15.37 8.79
N LEU A 198 -2.38 -15.31 8.20
CA LEU A 198 -3.63 -15.26 8.97
C LEU A 198 -3.91 -16.57 9.74
N GLN A 199 -3.53 -17.71 9.19
CA GLN A 199 -3.63 -19.00 9.88
C GLN A 199 -2.70 -19.08 11.08
N GLN A 200 -1.49 -18.51 10.99
CA GLN A 200 -0.58 -18.39 12.14
C GLN A 200 -1.13 -17.47 13.23
N LEU A 201 -2.07 -16.58 12.90
CA LEU A 201 -2.75 -15.69 13.85
C LEU A 201 -4.09 -16.23 14.35
N ARG A 202 -4.47 -17.47 13.97
CA ARG A 202 -5.63 -18.16 14.56
C ARG A 202 -5.33 -18.53 16.02
N MET A 203 -5.66 -17.61 16.91
CA MET A 203 -5.72 -17.83 18.35
C MET A 203 -7.16 -17.62 18.83
N ALA A 204 -7.48 -18.20 19.99
CA ALA A 204 -8.79 -18.02 20.59
C ALA A 204 -9.02 -16.53 20.87
N ARG A 205 -10.10 -15.99 20.28
CA ARG A 205 -10.56 -14.62 20.53
C ARG A 205 -11.57 -14.63 21.67
N ILE A 206 -11.56 -13.59 22.48
CA ILE A 206 -12.56 -13.37 23.52
C ILE A 206 -13.70 -12.52 22.96
N SER A 207 -14.95 -12.81 23.31
CA SER A 207 -16.09 -11.96 22.94
C SER A 207 -16.18 -10.71 23.83
N VAL A 208 -16.90 -9.69 23.37
CA VAL A 208 -17.16 -8.48 24.17
C VAL A 208 -17.85 -8.81 25.50
N ASP A 209 -18.82 -9.73 25.49
CA ASP A 209 -19.56 -10.12 26.69
C ASP A 209 -18.73 -10.96 27.67
N GLU A 210 -17.84 -11.81 27.14
CA GLU A 210 -16.90 -12.55 27.98
C GLU A 210 -15.86 -11.62 28.59
N LEU A 211 -15.33 -10.66 27.82
CA LEU A 211 -14.42 -9.62 28.34
C LEU A 211 -15.08 -8.82 29.45
N HIS A 212 -16.34 -8.40 29.26
CA HIS A 212 -17.07 -7.65 30.27
C HIS A 212 -17.22 -8.44 31.58
N ARG A 213 -17.59 -9.72 31.51
CA ARG A 213 -17.64 -10.60 32.70
C ARG A 213 -16.29 -10.75 33.39
N LEU A 214 -15.19 -10.80 32.62
CA LEU A 214 -13.85 -10.86 33.21
C LEU A 214 -13.45 -9.55 33.90
N LEU A 215 -13.87 -8.40 33.37
CA LEU A 215 -13.61 -7.09 33.97
C LEU A 215 -14.31 -6.92 35.34
N GLU A 216 -15.41 -7.63 35.57
CA GLU A 216 -16.12 -7.67 36.86
C GLU A 216 -15.46 -8.62 37.88
N GLY A 217 -14.52 -9.47 37.45
CA GLY A 217 -13.79 -10.38 38.31
C GLY A 217 -12.66 -9.70 39.09
N ASP A 218 -12.24 -10.34 40.20
CA ASP A 218 -11.08 -9.90 41.00
C ASP A 218 -10.01 -11.03 41.05
N PRO A 219 -8.79 -10.81 40.51
CA PRO A 219 -8.32 -9.60 39.84
C PRO A 219 -8.82 -9.48 38.39
N PRO A 220 -9.04 -8.25 37.87
CA PRO A 220 -9.43 -8.05 36.48
C PRO A 220 -8.28 -8.43 35.52
N PRO A 221 -8.61 -8.78 34.26
CA PRO A 221 -7.60 -9.06 33.24
C PRO A 221 -6.78 -7.82 32.91
N LEU A 222 -5.55 -8.04 32.45
CA LEU A 222 -4.75 -6.95 31.89
C LEU A 222 -5.25 -6.61 30.49
N LEU A 223 -5.77 -5.40 30.29
CA LEU A 223 -6.16 -4.91 28.97
C LEU A 223 -5.02 -4.14 28.32
N LEU A 224 -4.68 -4.50 27.08
CA LEU A 224 -3.69 -3.84 26.26
C LEU A 224 -4.34 -3.24 25.01
N ASP A 225 -4.23 -1.92 24.88
CA ASP A 225 -4.66 -1.14 23.72
C ASP A 225 -3.48 -0.95 22.77
N VAL A 226 -3.51 -1.61 21.60
CA VAL A 226 -2.42 -1.54 20.61
C VAL A 226 -2.71 -0.56 19.47
N ARG A 227 -3.72 0.30 19.62
CA ARG A 227 -4.11 1.27 18.60
C ARG A 227 -3.08 2.40 18.48
N ALA A 228 -3.21 3.23 17.45
CA ALA A 228 -2.41 4.44 17.37
C ALA A 228 -2.82 5.45 18.46
N PRO A 229 -1.90 6.24 19.02
CA PRO A 229 -2.23 7.26 20.03
C PRO A 229 -3.33 8.21 19.57
N GLU A 230 -3.30 8.61 18.29
CA GLU A 230 -4.29 9.48 17.65
C GLU A 230 -5.70 8.88 17.68
N GLN A 231 -5.83 7.56 17.43
CA GLN A 231 -7.11 6.87 17.45
C GLN A 231 -7.65 6.77 18.87
N ARG A 232 -6.79 6.36 19.81
CA ARG A 232 -7.11 6.27 21.24
C ARG A 232 -7.61 7.62 21.78
N ALA A 233 -6.94 8.72 21.43
CA ALA A 233 -7.35 10.06 21.84
C ALA A 233 -8.70 10.48 21.24
N ALA A 234 -8.96 10.14 19.97
CA ALA A 234 -10.19 10.53 19.28
C ALA A 234 -11.43 9.74 19.72
N SER A 235 -11.30 8.43 19.96
CA SER A 235 -12.45 7.55 20.24
C SER A 235 -12.63 7.17 21.70
N GLY A 236 -11.64 7.46 22.55
CA GLY A 236 -11.53 6.88 23.89
C GLY A 236 -11.00 5.45 23.87
N TRP A 237 -10.95 4.78 25.04
CA TRP A 237 -10.45 3.42 25.25
C TRP A 237 -11.33 2.62 26.23
N ILE A 238 -11.13 1.30 26.27
CA ILE A 238 -11.83 0.43 27.24
C ILE A 238 -11.31 0.75 28.65
N PRO A 239 -12.19 0.94 29.66
CA PRO A 239 -11.75 1.27 31.01
C PRO A 239 -10.67 0.32 31.55
N GLY A 240 -9.62 0.89 32.15
CA GLY A 240 -8.47 0.15 32.68
C GLY A 240 -7.45 -0.32 31.64
N ALA A 241 -7.62 -0.01 30.35
CA ALA A 241 -6.69 -0.43 29.30
C ALA A 241 -5.35 0.33 29.33
N VAL A 242 -4.25 -0.41 29.40
CA VAL A 242 -2.88 0.09 29.29
C VAL A 242 -2.51 0.24 27.81
N PHE A 243 -1.86 1.35 27.46
CA PHE A 243 -1.45 1.62 26.08
C PHE A 243 -0.18 0.83 25.72
N ALA A 244 -0.22 -0.02 24.69
CA ALA A 244 0.89 -0.90 24.31
C ALA A 244 1.17 -0.87 22.79
N HIS A 245 1.92 0.12 22.33
CA HIS A 245 2.15 0.33 20.88
C HIS A 245 3.28 -0.53 20.28
N ALA A 246 4.23 -1.01 21.09
CA ALA A 246 5.36 -1.81 20.62
C ALA A 246 5.68 -2.95 21.60
N PRO A 247 6.07 -4.14 21.10
CA PRO A 247 6.49 -5.25 21.95
C PRO A 247 7.74 -4.96 22.81
N GLY A 248 8.47 -3.87 22.58
CA GLY A 248 9.74 -3.58 23.25
C GLY A 248 9.68 -2.50 24.34
N ASP A 249 8.63 -1.67 24.38
CA ASP A 249 8.69 -0.38 25.08
C ASP A 249 8.10 -0.39 26.50
N MET A 250 7.65 -1.53 27.02
CA MET A 250 6.99 -1.55 28.34
C MET A 250 7.36 -2.73 29.22
N ASP A 251 7.55 -2.40 30.50
CA ASP A 251 7.56 -3.33 31.62
C ASP A 251 6.11 -3.75 31.91
N ILE A 252 5.61 -4.69 31.10
CA ILE A 252 4.23 -5.17 31.20
C ILE A 252 4.13 -6.09 32.43
N PRO A 253 3.27 -5.77 33.42
CA PRO A 253 3.14 -6.60 34.59
C PRO A 253 2.65 -8.00 34.19
N VAL A 254 3.35 -9.02 34.67
CA VAL A 254 2.97 -10.41 34.40
C VAL A 254 1.60 -10.68 35.03
N ARG A 255 0.62 -11.02 34.19
CA ARG A 255 -0.75 -11.36 34.60
C ARG A 255 -1.16 -12.66 33.92
N ASP A 256 -1.97 -13.45 34.61
CA ASP A 256 -2.43 -14.74 34.09
C ASP A 256 -3.33 -14.60 32.87
N GLU A 257 -4.15 -13.55 32.84
CA GLU A 257 -5.10 -13.24 31.77
C GLU A 257 -4.80 -11.87 31.16
N VAL A 258 -4.49 -11.86 29.87
CA VAL A 258 -4.15 -10.65 29.11
C VAL A 258 -5.03 -10.56 27.87
N ILE A 259 -5.73 -9.45 27.72
CA ILE A 259 -6.61 -9.19 26.60
C ILE A 259 -6.04 -8.06 25.77
N VAL A 260 -5.91 -8.28 24.46
CA VAL A 260 -5.32 -7.32 23.53
C VAL A 260 -6.36 -6.88 22.51
N TYR A 261 -6.48 -5.59 22.23
CA TYR A 261 -7.43 -5.09 21.21
C TYR A 261 -6.82 -4.02 20.30
N CYS A 262 -7.28 -3.98 19.06
CA CYS A 262 -6.91 -3.02 18.01
C CYS A 262 -8.16 -2.60 17.21
N ASP A 263 -8.01 -1.66 16.26
CA ASP A 263 -9.03 -1.29 15.24
C ASP A 263 -8.74 -1.93 13.87
N CYS A 264 -7.80 -2.86 13.84
CA CYS A 264 -7.22 -3.42 12.65
C CYS A 264 -8.10 -4.57 12.07
N PRO A 265 -8.22 -4.71 10.73
CA PRO A 265 -8.97 -5.82 10.14
C PRO A 265 -8.48 -7.17 10.64
N ASN A 266 -9.41 -8.06 10.99
CA ASN A 266 -9.11 -9.40 11.52
C ASN A 266 -8.21 -9.39 12.77
N GLU A 267 -8.16 -8.26 13.48
CA GLU A 267 -7.44 -8.11 14.75
C GLU A 267 -5.94 -8.45 14.64
N VAL A 268 -5.33 -8.23 13.47
CA VAL A 268 -3.95 -8.65 13.17
C VAL A 268 -2.93 -8.08 14.16
N SER A 269 -2.91 -6.77 14.42
CA SER A 269 -1.97 -6.15 15.36
C SER A 269 -2.14 -6.70 16.78
N ALA A 270 -3.38 -6.94 17.22
CA ALA A 270 -3.66 -7.57 18.52
C ALA A 270 -3.17 -9.02 18.57
N ALA A 271 -3.41 -9.81 17.52
CA ALA A 271 -2.95 -11.19 17.41
C ALA A 271 -1.41 -11.31 17.34
N VAL A 272 -0.74 -10.36 16.66
CA VAL A 272 0.73 -10.32 16.59
C VAL A 272 1.32 -10.05 17.98
N LEU A 273 0.82 -9.04 18.69
CA LEU A 273 1.29 -8.76 20.05
C LEU A 273 0.97 -9.94 20.99
N ALA A 274 -0.23 -10.50 20.90
CA ALA A 274 -0.62 -11.64 21.72
C ALA A 274 0.32 -12.84 21.54
N ARG A 275 0.73 -13.14 20.31
CA ARG A 275 1.68 -14.23 20.01
C ARG A 275 3.07 -13.95 20.54
N GLU A 276 3.50 -12.68 20.52
CA GLU A 276 4.78 -12.26 21.08
C GLU A 276 4.79 -12.35 22.62
N LEU A 277 3.70 -11.95 23.28
CA LEU A 277 3.53 -12.12 24.73
C LEU A 277 3.53 -13.60 25.11
N GLN A 278 2.85 -14.47 24.35
CA GLN A 278 2.89 -15.92 24.57
C GLN A 278 4.32 -16.48 24.48
N ARG A 279 5.13 -16.00 23.53
CA ARG A 279 6.56 -16.39 23.41
C ARG A 279 7.41 -15.94 24.60
N ARG A 280 7.03 -14.84 25.26
CA ARG A 280 7.67 -14.33 26.48
C ARG A 280 7.17 -15.00 27.76
N GLY A 281 6.27 -15.98 27.66
CA GLY A 281 5.82 -16.79 28.78
C GLY A 281 4.44 -16.43 29.35
N PHE A 282 3.72 -15.47 28.76
CA PHE A 282 2.34 -15.19 29.15
C PHE A 282 1.42 -16.34 28.72
N ARG A 283 0.58 -16.86 29.62
CA ARG A 283 -0.18 -18.10 29.38
C ARG A 283 -1.50 -17.88 28.64
N ARG A 284 -2.36 -16.96 29.12
CA ARG A 284 -3.68 -16.70 28.51
C ARG A 284 -3.72 -15.31 27.91
N VAL A 285 -3.24 -15.22 26.67
CA VAL A 285 -3.30 -13.97 25.88
C VAL A 285 -4.29 -14.14 24.75
N ARG A 286 -5.35 -13.31 24.72
CA ARG A 286 -6.46 -13.44 23.78
C ARG A 286 -6.80 -12.09 23.13
N PRO A 287 -6.92 -12.01 21.79
CA PRO A 287 -7.42 -10.82 21.13
C PRO A 287 -8.93 -10.63 21.36
N LEU A 288 -9.38 -9.40 21.55
CA LEU A 288 -10.80 -9.06 21.58
C LEU A 288 -11.42 -9.18 20.18
N ALA A 289 -12.43 -10.03 20.02
CA ALA A 289 -13.14 -10.19 18.76
C ALA A 289 -13.85 -8.89 18.35
N GLY A 290 -13.61 -8.43 17.13
CA GLY A 290 -14.15 -7.19 16.61
C GLY A 290 -13.47 -5.91 17.14
N GLY A 291 -12.45 -6.05 17.99
CA GLY A 291 -11.64 -4.92 18.46
C GLY A 291 -12.42 -3.90 19.28
N PHE A 292 -11.93 -2.65 19.29
CA PHE A 292 -12.59 -1.56 20.00
C PHE A 292 -13.94 -1.17 19.36
N ASP A 293 -14.06 -1.28 18.03
CA ASP A 293 -15.31 -0.99 17.32
C ASP A 293 -16.47 -1.86 17.85
N ALA A 294 -16.24 -3.15 18.08
CA ALA A 294 -17.24 -4.04 18.66
C ALA A 294 -17.58 -3.70 20.12
N TRP A 295 -16.59 -3.28 20.91
CA TRP A 295 -16.83 -2.79 22.27
C TRP A 295 -17.72 -1.54 22.25
N GLN A 296 -17.39 -0.56 21.41
CA GLN A 296 -18.16 0.68 21.28
C GLN A 296 -19.58 0.42 20.77
N ALA A 297 -19.74 -0.47 19.77
CA ALA A 297 -21.05 -0.85 19.23
C ALA A 297 -21.94 -1.55 20.26
N SER A 298 -21.36 -2.19 21.28
CA SER A 298 -22.12 -2.81 22.38
C SER A 298 -22.72 -1.81 23.37
N GLY A 299 -22.41 -0.50 23.23
CA GLY A 299 -22.93 0.55 24.10
C GLY A 299 -22.32 0.57 25.51
N ARG A 300 -21.24 -0.18 25.73
CA ARG A 300 -20.52 -0.25 27.02
C ARG A 300 -19.69 1.00 27.27
N GLN A 301 -19.32 1.23 28.53
CA GLN A 301 -18.56 2.39 28.96
C GLN A 301 -17.20 2.48 28.24
N VAL A 302 -16.81 3.72 27.92
CA VAL A 302 -15.54 4.07 27.28
C VAL A 302 -14.94 5.24 28.03
N ASP A 303 -13.67 5.13 28.40
CA ASP A 303 -12.90 6.21 29.00
C ASP A 303 -12.39 7.16 27.92
N ARG A 304 -12.34 8.46 28.23
CA ARG A 304 -11.83 9.50 27.33
C ARG A 304 -10.89 10.41 28.10
N LEU A 305 -9.99 11.08 27.38
CA LEU A 305 -9.24 12.19 27.96
C LEU A 305 -10.23 13.27 28.44
N PRO A 306 -10.00 13.89 29.61
CA PRO A 306 -10.76 15.06 30.03
C PRO A 306 -10.70 16.12 28.92
N ALA A 307 -11.84 16.77 28.67
CA ALA A 307 -11.95 17.86 27.69
C ALA A 307 -11.14 19.09 28.12
#